data_AF-A0A4U3A0I5-F1
#
_entry.id   AF-A0A4U3A0I5-F1
#
_cell.length_a   1.000
_cell.length_b   1.000
_cell.length_c   1.000
_cell.angle_alpha   90.00
_cell.angle_beta   90.00
_cell.angle_gamma   90.00
#
_symmetry.space_group_name_H-M   'P 1'
#
loop_
_entity.id
_entity.type
_entity.pdbx_description
1 polymer ?
#
loop_
_entity_poly.entity_id
_entity_poly.type
_entity_poly.pdbx_seq_one_letter_code
_entity_poly.pdbx_strand_id
1 'polypeptide(L)'
;YIHVVDLANGHVKALEKVLGTTGIDAYNLGTGTGYSVLEMVEAFEKVSGKEVPYKITERRPGDVAVCFADASKAKRELGWEAKRGLEEMCADSWRWQSNNKNGYLEV
;
A
#
# COMPACT_ATOMS: atom_id res chain seq x y z
N TYR A 1 -3.33 3.70 1.41
CA TYR A 1 -2.47 2.92 0.49
C TYR A 1 -1.09 2.75 1.11
N ILE A 2 -0.45 1.60 0.91
CA ILE A 2 0.92 1.30 1.38
C ILE A 2 1.65 0.50 0.31
N HIS A 3 2.92 0.81 0.08
CA HIS A 3 3.72 0.09 -0.90
C HIS A 3 3.98 -1.35 -0.45
N VAL A 4 3.78 -2.33 -1.34
CA VAL A 4 3.87 -3.76 -1.01
C VAL A 4 5.23 -4.16 -0.44
N VAL A 5 6.33 -3.58 -0.95
CA VAL A 5 7.68 -3.80 -0.40
C VAL A 5 7.83 -3.26 1.03
N ASP A 6 7.22 -2.11 1.35
CA ASP A 6 7.25 -1.59 2.73
C ASP A 6 6.46 -2.49 3.67
N LEU A 7 5.29 -2.98 3.21
CA LEU A 7 4.49 -3.96 3.94
C LEU A 7 5.28 -5.26 4.19
N ALA A 8 5.97 -5.79 3.17
CA ALA A 8 6.80 -6.99 3.31
C ALA A 8 7.94 -6.77 4.33
N ASN A 9 8.63 -5.63 4.27
CA ASN A 9 9.65 -5.27 5.26
C ASN A 9 9.06 -5.15 6.68
N GLY A 10 7.80 -4.72 6.81
CA GLY A 10 7.09 -4.69 8.09
C GLY A 10 6.91 -6.07 8.70
N HIS A 11 6.62 -7.08 7.87
CA HIS A 11 6.53 -8.47 8.33
C HIS A 11 7.89 -8.99 8.81
N VAL A 12 8.98 -8.68 8.11
CA VAL A 12 10.33 -9.06 8.55
C VAL A 12 10.65 -8.44 9.91
N LYS A 13 10.33 -7.16 10.12
CA LYS A 13 10.53 -6.48 11.41
C LYS A 13 9.69 -7.07 12.53
N ALA A 14 8.44 -7.44 12.25
CA ALA A 14 7.58 -8.12 13.21
C ALA A 14 8.14 -9.51 13.58
N LEU A 15 8.66 -10.26 12.60
CA LEU A 15 9.30 -11.54 12.82
C LEU A 15 10.57 -11.41 13.68
N GLU A 16 11.44 -10.45 13.37
CA GLU A 16 12.64 -10.17 14.17
C GLU A 16 12.29 -9.89 15.65
N LYS A 17 11.21 -9.13 15.91
CA LYS A 17 10.74 -8.87 17.27
C LYS A 17 10.26 -10.14 17.97
N VAL A 18 9.38 -10.92 17.32
CA VAL A 18 8.74 -12.09 17.97
C VAL A 18 9.72 -13.22 18.27
N LEU A 19 10.84 -13.32 17.55
CA LEU A 19 11.89 -14.29 17.85
C LEU A 19 12.51 -14.10 19.24
N GLY A 20 12.44 -12.89 19.81
CA GLY A 20 12.97 -12.56 21.13
C GLY A 20 11.91 -12.26 22.19
N THR A 21 10.61 -12.36 21.87
CA THR A 21 9.52 -12.01 22.79
C THR A 21 8.47 -13.11 22.90
N THR A 22 7.70 -13.07 23.98
CA THR A 22 6.54 -13.96 24.18
C THR A 22 5.26 -13.14 24.21
N GLY A 23 4.15 -13.72 23.78
CA GLY A 23 2.83 -13.08 23.82
C GLY A 23 2.30 -12.71 22.44
N ILE A 24 1.32 -11.81 22.41
CA ILE A 24 0.60 -11.42 21.19
C ILE A 24 0.63 -9.89 21.08
N ASP A 25 0.99 -9.41 19.90
CA ASP A 25 0.93 -8.01 19.56
C ASP A 25 0.19 -7.81 18.23
N ALA A 26 -0.59 -6.73 18.17
CA ALA A 26 -1.14 -6.21 16.93
C ALA A 26 -0.46 -4.89 16.56
N TYR A 27 -0.22 -4.68 15.26
CA TYR A 27 0.36 -3.48 14.69
C TYR A 27 -0.42 -3.05 13.44
N ASN A 28 -0.69 -1.76 13.34
CA ASN A 28 -1.11 -1.16 12.08
C ASN A 28 0.12 -0.97 11.19
N LEU A 29 0.11 -1.58 10.00
CA LEU A 29 1.10 -1.31 8.96
C LEU A 29 0.47 -0.44 7.88
N GLY A 30 0.84 0.84 7.88
CA GLY A 30 0.33 1.83 6.95
C GLY A 30 1.21 3.08 6.93
N THR A 31 0.89 4.01 6.05
CA THR A 31 1.64 5.27 5.90
C THR A 31 1.15 6.39 6.82
N GLY A 32 -0.04 6.26 7.41
CA GLY A 32 -0.72 7.39 8.09
C GLY A 32 -1.43 8.36 7.15
N THR A 33 -1.14 8.28 5.85
CA THR A 33 -1.71 9.18 4.84
C THR A 33 -2.90 8.52 4.14
N GLY A 34 -4.05 9.19 4.20
CA GLY A 34 -5.22 8.84 3.38
C GLY A 34 -5.10 9.44 1.99
N TYR A 35 -5.53 8.68 0.98
CA TYR A 35 -5.71 9.17 -0.38
C TYR A 35 -7.11 8.76 -0.85
N SER A 36 -7.77 9.65 -1.57
CA SER A 36 -9.02 9.38 -2.27
C SER A 36 -8.80 8.50 -3.50
N VAL A 37 -9.89 7.97 -4.04
CA VAL A 37 -9.86 7.22 -5.30
C VAL A 37 -9.37 8.09 -6.46
N LEU A 38 -9.77 9.36 -6.50
CA LEU A 38 -9.39 10.28 -7.57
C LEU A 38 -7.91 10.67 -7.49
N GLU A 39 -7.36 10.90 -6.29
CA GLU A 39 -5.91 11.12 -6.13
C GLU A 39 -5.08 9.92 -6.60
N MET A 40 -5.58 8.69 -6.41
CA MET A 40 -4.93 7.49 -6.93
C MET A 40 -4.96 7.44 -8.46
N VAL A 41 -6.11 7.78 -9.08
CA VAL A 41 -6.23 7.87 -10.54
C VAL A 41 -5.28 8.93 -11.09
N GLU A 42 -5.30 10.15 -10.55
CA GLU A 42 -4.41 11.24 -10.98
C GLU A 42 -2.93 10.87 -10.86
N ALA A 43 -2.53 10.26 -9.74
CA ALA A 43 -1.17 9.79 -9.56
C ALA A 43 -0.80 8.72 -10.59
N PHE A 44 -1.72 7.81 -10.93
CA PHE A 44 -1.49 6.77 -11.93
C PHE A 44 -1.37 7.35 -13.35
N GLU A 45 -2.23 8.31 -13.71
CA GLU A 45 -2.16 9.01 -15.00
C GLU A 45 -0.84 9.76 -15.15
N LYS A 46 -0.42 10.46 -14.09
CA LYS A 46 0.86 11.19 -14.04
C LYS A 46 2.05 10.28 -14.31
N VAL A 47 2.15 9.13 -13.64
CA VAL A 47 3.31 8.23 -13.78
C VAL A 47 3.28 7.39 -15.05
N SER A 48 2.09 7.08 -15.58
CA SER A 48 1.94 6.27 -16.79
C SER A 48 1.98 7.10 -18.07
N GLY A 49 1.68 8.40 -17.99
CA GLY A 49 1.48 9.27 -19.15
C GLY A 49 0.27 8.86 -19.98
N LYS A 50 -0.71 8.17 -19.37
CA LYS A 50 -1.93 7.66 -20.01
C LYS A 50 -3.14 8.14 -19.22
N GLU A 51 -4.19 8.55 -19.92
CA GLU A 51 -5.49 8.76 -19.28
C GLU A 51 -6.09 7.43 -18.83
N VAL A 52 -6.71 7.43 -17.66
CA VAL A 52 -7.38 6.29 -17.04
C VAL A 52 -8.88 6.57 -17.10
N PRO A 53 -9.62 5.97 -18.06
CA PRO A 53 -11.05 6.22 -18.18
C PRO A 53 -11.81 5.63 -16.99
N TYR A 54 -12.64 6.44 -16.34
CA TYR A 54 -13.51 6.02 -15.24
C TYR A 54 -14.91 6.63 -15.35
N LYS A 55 -15.86 6.09 -14.58
CA LYS A 55 -17.20 6.64 -14.41
C LYS A 55 -17.57 6.60 -12.94
N ILE A 56 -18.19 7.67 -12.44
CA ILE A 56 -18.74 7.69 -11.08
C ILE A 56 -19.98 6.79 -11.03
N THR A 57 -19.99 5.86 -10.08
CA THR A 57 -21.08 4.92 -9.84
C THR A 57 -21.62 5.07 -8.41
N GLU A 58 -22.69 4.33 -8.10
CA GLU A 58 -23.20 4.23 -6.74
C GLU A 58 -22.15 3.67 -5.78
N ARG A 59 -22.35 3.93 -4.48
CA ARG A 59 -21.48 3.38 -3.43
C ARG A 59 -21.62 1.87 -3.37
N ARG A 60 -20.50 1.16 -3.30
CA ARG A 60 -20.49 -0.29 -3.07
C ARG A 60 -20.89 -0.57 -1.61
N PRO A 61 -21.89 -1.42 -1.34
CA PRO A 61 -22.29 -1.77 0.02
C PRO A 61 -21.11 -2.31 0.84
N GLY A 62 -20.97 -1.83 2.07
CA GLY A 62 -19.89 -2.22 2.99
C GLY A 62 -18.65 -1.33 2.97
N ASP A 63 -18.48 -0.46 1.96
CA ASP A 63 -17.36 0.48 1.93
C ASP A 63 -17.56 1.60 2.97
N VAL A 64 -16.54 1.81 3.82
CA VAL A 64 -16.46 2.95 4.73
C VAL A 64 -15.94 4.19 4.01
N ALA A 65 -16.28 5.39 4.49
CA ALA A 65 -15.92 6.63 3.82
C ALA A 65 -14.40 6.93 3.85
N VAL A 66 -13.75 6.71 5.00
CA VAL A 66 -12.33 7.00 5.20
C VAL A 66 -11.75 5.99 6.19
N CYS A 67 -10.59 5.41 5.85
CA CYS A 67 -9.83 4.54 6.74
C CYS A 67 -8.34 4.66 6.41
N PHE A 68 -7.53 5.09 7.39
CA PHE A 68 -6.08 5.11 7.31
C PHE A 68 -5.49 4.73 8.68
N ALA A 69 -4.25 4.27 8.67
CA ALA A 69 -3.63 3.65 9.83
C ALA A 69 -2.80 4.64 10.66
N ASP A 70 -3.00 4.68 11.97
CA ASP A 70 -1.96 5.19 12.87
C ASP A 70 -0.88 4.11 13.05
N ALA A 71 0.26 4.32 12.40
CA ALA A 71 1.42 3.41 12.42
C ALA A 71 2.45 3.74 13.51
N SER A 72 2.12 4.64 14.46
CA SER A 72 3.06 5.10 15.48
C SER A 72 3.59 3.96 16.37
N LYS A 73 2.76 2.94 16.66
CA LYS A 73 3.21 1.75 17.40
C LYS A 73 4.30 0.98 16.64
N ALA A 74 4.10 0.75 15.34
CA ALA A 74 5.07 0.04 14.51
C ALA A 74 6.40 0.81 14.40
N LYS A 75 6.34 2.14 14.29
CA LYS A 75 7.54 2.99 14.29
C LYS A 75 8.33 2.88 15.59
N ARG A 76 7.66 3.00 16.73
CA ARG A 76 8.33 2.95 18.05
C ARG A 76 8.88 1.58 18.39
N GLU A 77 8.11 0.52 18.13
CA GLU A 77 8.41 -0.81 18.68
C GLU A 77 9.08 -1.76 17.68
N LEU A 78 8.85 -1.57 16.39
CA LEU A 78 9.47 -2.37 15.33
C LEU A 78 10.61 -1.62 14.63
N GLY A 79 10.77 -0.32 14.90
CA GLY A 79 11.65 0.56 14.11
C GLY A 79 11.25 0.61 12.63
N TRP A 80 9.98 0.33 12.33
CA TRP A 80 9.46 0.24 10.97
C TRP A 80 8.64 1.47 10.59
N GLU A 81 8.88 2.00 9.40
CA GLU A 81 8.12 3.09 8.81
C GLU A 81 8.06 2.88 7.29
N ALA A 82 6.89 3.08 6.69
CA ALA A 82 6.75 3.05 5.25
C ALA A 82 7.51 4.23 4.63
N LYS A 83 8.26 3.98 3.55
CA LYS A 83 9.18 4.95 2.94
C LYS A 83 8.70 5.44 1.58
N ARG A 84 7.80 4.69 0.94
CA ARG A 84 7.35 4.95 -0.43
C ARG A 84 5.97 5.61 -0.43
N GLY A 85 5.83 6.67 -1.21
CA GLY A 85 4.58 7.41 -1.39
C GLY A 85 3.71 6.83 -2.51
N LEU A 86 2.62 7.54 -2.80
CA LEU A 86 1.63 7.14 -3.81
C LEU A 86 2.22 7.08 -5.23
N GLU A 87 3.07 8.04 -5.59
CA GLU A 87 3.68 8.07 -6.92
C GLU A 87 4.62 6.88 -7.13
N GLU A 88 5.44 6.51 -6.15
CA GLU A 88 6.30 5.32 -6.25
C GLU A 88 5.46 4.03 -6.34
N MET A 89 4.37 3.94 -5.57
CA MET A 89 3.42 2.81 -5.66
C MET A 89 2.85 2.66 -7.06
N CYS A 90 2.35 3.75 -7.65
CA CYS A 90 1.78 3.74 -8.99
C CYS A 90 2.86 3.47 -10.06
N ALA A 91 4.06 4.07 -9.93
CA ALA A 91 5.14 3.89 -10.88
C ALA A 91 5.66 2.44 -10.92
N ASP A 92 5.84 1.82 -9.76
CA ASP A 92 6.27 0.41 -9.67
C ASP A 92 5.18 -0.54 -10.20
N SER A 93 3.91 -0.24 -9.90
CA SER A 93 2.76 -1.00 -10.44
C SER A 93 2.68 -0.90 -11.96
N TRP A 94 2.83 0.32 -12.51
CA TRP A 94 2.83 0.54 -13.95
C TRP A 94 4.02 -0.13 -14.63
N ARG A 95 5.23 -0.01 -14.06
CA ARG A 95 6.44 -0.68 -14.57
C ARG A 95 6.28 -2.19 -14.61
N TRP A 96 5.66 -2.79 -13.59
CA TRP A 96 5.36 -4.22 -13.61
C TRP A 96 4.37 -4.56 -14.73
N GLN A 97 3.22 -3.88 -14.79
CA GLN A 97 2.16 -4.17 -15.75
C GLN A 97 2.59 -3.93 -17.20
N SER A 98 3.39 -2.89 -17.47
CA SER A 98 3.87 -2.56 -18.81
C SER A 98 4.80 -3.63 -19.36
N ASN A 99 5.62 -4.23 -18.49
CA ASN A 99 6.57 -5.30 -18.84
C ASN A 99 5.94 -6.70 -18.79
N ASN A 100 4.84 -6.87 -18.07
CA ASN A 100 4.17 -8.15 -17.85
C ASN A 100 2.68 -8.02 -18.16
N LYS A 101 2.34 -7.72 -19.42
CA LYS A 101 0.96 -7.41 -19.84
C LYS A 101 -0.06 -8.49 -19.48
N ASN A 102 0.37 -9.75 -19.49
CA ASN A 102 -0.47 -10.91 -19.18
C ASN A 102 -0.23 -11.48 -17.76
N GLY A 103 0.53 -10.78 -16.92
CA GLY A 103 0.92 -11.26 -15.60
C GLY A 103 1.93 -12.41 -15.66
N TYR A 104 1.92 -13.24 -14.62
CA TYR A 104 2.74 -14.47 -14.58
C TYR A 104 2.13 -15.53 -15.49
N LEU A 105 2.99 -16.31 -16.16
CA LEU A 105 2.54 -17.50 -16.87
C LEU A 105 2.01 -18.51 -15.84
N GLU A 106 0.84 -19.09 -16.10
CA GLU A 106 0.39 -20.25 -15.37
C GLU A 106 1.36 -21.41 -15.67
N VAL A 107 1.85 -22.06 -14.61
CA VAL A 107 2.74 -23.24 -14.68
C VAL A 107 1.90 -24.49 -14.50
#